data_AF-A0A133UK96-F1
#
_entry.id   AF-A0A133UK96-F1
#
_cell.length_a   1.000
_cell.length_b   1.000
_cell.length_c   1.000
_cell.angle_alpha   90.00
_cell.angle_beta   90.00
_cell.angle_gamma   90.00
#
_symmetry.space_group_name_H-M   'P 1'
#
loop_
_entity.id
_entity.type
_entity.pdbx_description
1 polymer ?
#
loop_
_entity_poly.entity_id
_entity_poly.type
_entity_poly.pdbx_seq_one_letter_code
_entity_poly.pdbx_strand_id
1 'polypeptide(L)' 'MPEKSQKKTEVRVFLEGVQLKLVDDLIGIYGNTRSEVIRNIIQIWFNDNIEKRKEILELGKEAQKEGYTSLPEK' A
#
# COMPACT_ATOMS: atom_id res chain seq x y z
N MET A 1 -28.72 5.48 10.71
CA MET A 1 -27.36 5.84 11.15
C MET A 1 -26.79 6.79 10.10
N PRO A 2 -26.38 8.02 10.42
CA PRO A 2 -25.79 8.89 9.40
C PRO A 2 -24.44 8.31 8.98
N GLU A 3 -24.23 8.14 7.67
CA GLU A 3 -22.92 7.81 7.11
C GLU A 3 -21.94 8.90 7.55
N LYS A 4 -20.94 8.54 8.37
CA LYS A 4 -19.81 9.43 8.63
C LYS A 4 -19.10 9.64 7.30
N SER A 5 -19.39 10.77 6.64
CA SER A 5 -18.60 11.25 5.51
C SER A 5 -17.14 11.27 5.94
N GLN A 6 -16.35 10.31 5.45
CA GLN A 6 -14.93 10.25 5.73
C GLN A 6 -14.28 11.49 5.14
N LYS A 7 -13.97 12.47 6.00
CA LYS A 7 -13.36 13.72 5.59
C LYS A 7 -11.99 13.41 4.97
N LYS A 8 -11.79 13.83 3.72
CA LYS A 8 -10.48 13.73 3.06
C LYS A 8 -9.49 14.65 3.79
N THR A 9 -8.34 14.10 4.17
CA THR A 9 -7.22 14.86 4.74
C THR A 9 -6.18 15.16 3.67
N GLU A 10 -5.62 16.36 3.67
CA GLU A 10 -4.51 16.72 2.78
C GLU A 10 -3.21 16.09 3.29
N VAL A 11 -2.44 15.51 2.37
CA VAL A 11 -1.09 15.00 2.64
C VAL A 11 -0.15 15.65 1.64
N ARG A 12 0.88 16.34 2.12
CA ARG A 12 1.93 16.92 1.26
C ARG A 12 3.08 15.94 1.11
N VAL A 13 3.51 15.77 -0.13
CA VAL A 13 4.65 14.92 -0.50
C VAL A 13 5.52 15.67 -1.50
N PHE A 14 6.82 15.36 -1.47
CA PHE A 14 7.78 15.87 -2.44
C PHE A 14 8.19 14.70 -3.34
N LEU A 15 8.11 14.91 -4.66
CA LEU A 15 8.47 13.92 -5.67
C LEU A 15 9.59 14.49 -6.54
N GLU A 16 10.52 13.63 -6.94
CA GLU A 16 11.55 13.99 -7.90
C GLU A 16 10.98 14.07 -9.33
N GLY A 17 11.69 14.73 -10.25
CA GLY A 17 11.20 15.00 -11.61
C GLY A 17 10.77 13.74 -12.37
N VAL A 18 11.50 12.63 -12.22
CA VAL A 18 11.16 11.34 -12.84
C VAL A 18 9.84 10.80 -12.28
N GLN A 19 9.65 10.86 -10.96
CA GLN A 19 8.43 10.39 -10.30
C GLN A 19 7.23 11.24 -10.70
N LEU A 20 7.39 12.56 -10.77
CA LEU A 20 6.33 13.46 -11.20
C LEU A 20 5.93 13.20 -12.65
N LYS A 21 6.91 12.99 -13.54
CA LYS A 21 6.66 12.64 -14.94
C LYS A 21 5.86 11.34 -15.06
N LEU A 22 6.24 10.33 -14.28
CA LEU A 22 5.53 9.06 -14.24
C LEU A 22 4.09 9.23 -13.74
N VAL A 23 3.86 10.04 -12.71
CA VAL A 23 2.50 10.36 -12.25
C VAL A 23 1.68 11.06 -13.35
N ASP A 24 2.28 12.00 -14.07
CA ASP A 24 1.61 12.73 -15.15
C ASP A 24 1.25 11.81 -16.34
N ASP A 25 2.14 10.89 -16.70
CA ASP A 25 1.90 9.93 -17.79
C ASP A 25 0.80 8.91 -17.46
N LEU A 26 0.50 8.70 -16.18
CA LEU A 26 -0.56 7.80 -15.71
C LEU A 26 -1.92 8.50 -15.56
N ILE A 27 -2.00 9.81 -15.79
CA ILE A 27 -3.28 10.54 -15.84
C ILE A 27 -4.10 10.03 -17.03
N GLY A 28 -5.40 9.83 -16.80
CA GLY A 28 -6.33 9.21 -17.74
C GLY A 28 -6.35 7.68 -17.69
N ILE A 29 -5.30 7.06 -17.15
CA ILE A 29 -5.22 5.59 -16.93
C ILE A 29 -5.61 5.26 -15.49
N TYR A 30 -4.93 5.88 -14.52
CA TYR A 30 -5.09 5.60 -13.08
C TYR A 30 -5.85 6.70 -12.34
N GLY A 31 -6.36 7.73 -13.02
CA GLY A 31 -7.12 8.81 -12.42
C GLY A 31 -7.07 10.08 -13.25
N ASN A 32 -7.89 11.08 -12.92
CA ASN A 32 -8.00 12.33 -13.67
C ASN A 32 -7.13 13.45 -13.07
N THR A 33 -6.61 13.26 -11.87
CA THR A 33 -5.70 14.20 -11.20
C THR A 33 -4.50 13.46 -10.62
N ARG A 34 -3.39 14.17 -10.41
CA ARG A 34 -2.19 13.62 -9.73
C ARG A 34 -2.54 12.96 -8.39
N SER A 35 -3.43 13.59 -7.60
CA SER A 35 -3.85 13.05 -6.31
C SER A 35 -4.67 11.77 -6.43
N GLU A 36 -5.47 11.61 -7.48
CA GLU A 36 -6.19 10.37 -7.76
C GLU A 36 -5.23 9.26 -8.20
N VAL A 37 -4.32 9.57 -9.13
CA VAL A 37 -3.29 8.63 -9.60
C VAL A 37 -2.47 8.09 -8.42
N ILE A 38 -1.93 8.98 -7.58
CA ILE A 38 -1.13 8.58 -6.40
C ILE A 38 -1.96 7.72 -5.44
N ARG A 39 -3.22 8.10 -5.16
CA ARG A 39 -4.09 7.35 -4.25
C ARG A 39 -4.37 5.94 -4.79
N ASN A 40 -4.64 5.82 -6.09
CA ASN A 40 -4.95 4.55 -6.72
C ASN A 40 -3.71 3.65 -6.78
N ILE A 41 -2.52 4.19 -7.08
CA ILE A 41 -1.26 3.44 -7.01
C ILE A 41 -1.03 2.91 -5.59
N ILE A 42 -1.23 3.73 -4.56
CA ILE A 42 -1.08 3.32 -3.15
C ILE A 42 -2.08 2.20 -2.82
N GLN A 43 -3.34 2.32 -3.24
CA GLN A 43 -4.35 1.29 -3.02
C GLN A 43 -4.01 -0.03 -3.70
N ILE A 44 -3.57 0.01 -4.96
CA ILE A 44 -3.13 -1.18 -5.69
C ILE A 44 -1.95 -1.83 -4.97
N TRP A 45 -0.95 -1.03 -4.61
CA TRP A 45 0.20 -1.54 -3.87
C TRP A 45 -0.23 -2.18 -2.55
N PHE A 46 -1.15 -1.58 -1.80
CA PHE A 46 -1.69 -2.21 -0.60
C PHE A 46 -2.38 -3.53 -0.94
N ASN A 47 -3.30 -3.57 -1.89
CA ASN A 47 -4.01 -4.81 -2.22
C ASN A 47 -3.04 -5.93 -2.63
N ASP A 48 -2.05 -5.62 -3.47
CA ASP A 48 -1.09 -6.59 -3.99
C ASP A 48 -0.10 -7.12 -2.94
N ASN A 49 0.09 -6.36 -1.84
CA ASN A 49 1.12 -6.66 -0.84
C ASN A 49 0.54 -7.01 0.54
N ILE A 50 -0.65 -6.54 0.92
CA ILE A 50 -1.23 -6.81 2.24
C ILE A 50 -1.63 -8.28 2.38
N GLU A 51 -2.14 -8.90 1.31
CA GLU A 51 -2.48 -10.32 1.31
C GLU A 51 -1.21 -11.16 1.44
N LYS A 52 -0.18 -10.87 0.63
CA LYS A 52 1.13 -11.50 0.74
C LYS A 52 1.74 -11.34 2.13
N ARG A 53 1.59 -10.16 2.75
CA ARG A 53 2.14 -9.92 4.09
C ARG A 53 1.38 -10.71 5.16
N LYS A 54 0.07 -10.88 5.04
CA LYS A 54 -0.73 -11.71 5.95
C LYS A 54 -0.35 -13.19 5.78
N GLU A 55 -0.29 -13.66 4.54
CA GLU A 55 0.07 -15.04 4.22
C GLU A 55 1.48 -15.39 4.72
N ILE A 56 2.48 -14.53 4.47
CA ILE A 56 3.84 -14.71 4.99
C ILE A 56 3.88 -14.71 6.53
N LEU A 57 3.07 -13.87 7.18
CA LEU A 57 2.98 -13.83 8.64
C LEU A 57 2.35 -15.10 9.20
N GLU A 58 1.32 -15.64 8.54
CA GLU A 58 0.66 -16.88 8.92
C GLU A 58 1.57 -18.10 8.70
N LEU A 59 2.23 -18.18 7.54
CA LEU A 59 3.24 -19.21 7.27
C LEU A 59 4.40 -19.14 8.26
N GLY A 60 4.84 -17.94 8.65
CA GLY A 60 5.85 -17.76 9.70
C GLY A 60 5.40 -18.28 11.06
N LYS A 61 4.13 -18.07 11.44
CA LYS A 61 3.56 -18.62 12.68
C LYS A 61 3.42 -20.14 12.62
N GLU A 62 3.02 -20.69 11.49
CA GLU A 62 2.91 -22.13 11.28
C GLU A 62 4.29 -22.80 11.33
N ALA A 63 5.28 -22.22 10.65
CA ALA A 63 6.66 -22.68 10.71
C ALA A 63 7.27 -22.64 12.13
N GLN A 64 6.87 -21.67 12.95
CA GLN A 64 7.23 -21.63 14.38
C GLN A 64 6.54 -22.74 15.19
N LYS A 65 5.25 -22.96 14.95
CA LYS A 65 4.45 -23.98 15.64
C LYS A 65 4.94 -25.40 15.36
N GLU A 66 5.33 -25.65 14.11
CA GLU A 66 5.86 -26.94 13.65
C GLU A 66 7.37 -27.12 13.93
N GLY A 67 8.02 -26.11 14.52
CA GLY A 67 9.41 -26.20 14.98
C GLY A 67 10.48 -26.03 13.88
N TYR A 68 10.11 -25.53 12.70
CA TYR A 68 11.04 -25.30 11.59
C TYR A 68 11.97 -24.09 11.79
N THR A 69 11.62 -23.14 12.68
CA THR A 69 12.46 -21.97 12.97
C THR A 69 12.46 -21.62 14.48
N SER A 70 13.62 -21.21 15.01
CA SER A 70 13.79 -20.66 16.36
C SER A 70 13.98 -19.14 16.32
N LEU A 71 13.49 -18.43 17.34
CA LEU A 71 13.54 -16.96 17.44
C LEU A 71 14.99 -16.43 17.26
N PRO A 72 15.20 -15.33 16.52
CA PRO A 72 16.48 -14.62 16.60
C PRO A 72 16.63 -14.08 18.03
N GLU A 73 17.74 -14.44 18.69
CA GLU A 73 18.15 -13.83 19.96
C GLU A 73 18.28 -12.31 19.75
N LYS A 74 17.66 -11.55 20.66
CA LYS A 74 17.65 -10.08 20.66
C LYS A 74 19.01 -9.49 20.96
#